data_AF-A0A2S1QWU8-F1
#
_entry.id   AF-A0A2S1QWU8-F1
#
_cell.length_a   1.000
_cell.length_b   1.000
_cell.length_c   1.000
_cell.angle_alpha   90.00
_cell.angle_beta   90.00
_cell.angle_gamma   90.00
#
_symmetry.space_group_name_H-M   'P 1'
#
loop_
_entity.id
_entity.type
_entity.pdbx_description
1 polymer ?
#
loop_
_entity_poly.entity_id
_entity_poly.type
_entity_poly.pdbx_seq_one_letter_code
_entity_poly.pdbx_strand_id
1 'polypeptide(L)'
;MNAKRLLILVFLFNIFIFYSQDLGKINGRLILNDLDSKESVSQKTYVIVKSKTYIDSVKVDSNLKFEFTNIVSDTIRLYLSPRSYPNNIFYRFYLNKGETKNLNLPYSPNCPYGKSDTCPICCKKDYVIPIVYGLIMNEQGKEADMKNYKSGGCVISDCQPKLFCKRDETEF
;
A
#
# COMPACT_ATOMS: atom_id res chain seq x y z
N MET A 1 -33.78 46.61 -14.49
CA MET A 1 -32.47 45.97 -14.78
C MET A 1 -32.32 45.89 -16.30
N ASN A 2 -31.35 46.60 -16.89
CA ASN A 2 -31.24 46.70 -18.36
C ASN A 2 -30.88 45.35 -18.99
N ALA A 3 -31.48 45.02 -20.14
CA ALA A 3 -31.24 43.78 -20.88
C ALA A 3 -29.74 43.51 -21.15
N LYS A 4 -28.95 44.57 -21.34
CA LYS A 4 -27.48 44.50 -21.48
C LYS A 4 -26.77 44.01 -20.22
N ARG A 5 -27.25 44.37 -19.01
CA ARG A 5 -26.68 43.88 -17.74
C ARG A 5 -27.05 42.42 -17.46
N LEU A 6 -28.23 41.97 -17.90
CA LEU A 6 -28.64 40.57 -17.80
C LEU A 6 -27.78 39.67 -18.70
N LEU A 7 -27.49 40.11 -19.94
CA LEU A 7 -26.64 39.39 -20.89
C LEU A 7 -25.20 39.22 -20.39
N ILE A 8 -24.62 40.25 -19.78
CA ILE A 8 -23.28 40.19 -19.19
C ILE A 8 -23.24 39.24 -17.99
N LEU A 9 -24.27 39.23 -17.14
CA LEU A 9 -24.37 38.29 -16.01
C LEU A 9 -24.49 36.84 -16.48
N VAL A 10 -25.28 36.56 -17.52
CA VAL A 10 -25.37 35.22 -18.11
C VAL A 10 -24.04 34.78 -18.73
N PHE A 11 -23.31 35.69 -19.40
CA PHE A 11 -22.01 35.38 -19.98
C PHE A 11 -20.95 35.09 -18.91
N LEU A 12 -20.91 35.87 -17.82
CA LEU A 12 -20.02 35.63 -16.68
C LEU A 12 -20.34 34.34 -15.92
N PHE A 13 -21.62 33.95 -15.84
CA PHE A 13 -22.03 32.69 -15.20
C PHE A 13 -21.59 31.46 -16.00
N ASN A 14 -21.50 31.56 -17.33
CA ASN A 14 -21.05 30.45 -18.18
C ASN A 14 -19.53 30.22 -18.12
N ILE A 15 -18.73 31.25 -17.84
CA ILE A 15 -17.27 31.12 -17.74
C ILE A 15 -16.86 30.29 -16.51
N PHE A 16 -17.65 30.31 -15.43
CA PHE A 16 -17.33 29.55 -14.20
C PHE A 16 -17.55 28.04 -14.31
N ILE A 17 -18.37 27.58 -15.25
CA ILE A 17 -18.76 26.15 -15.33
C ILE A 17 -17.67 25.29 -16.01
N PHE A 18 -16.73 25.89 -16.73
CA PHE A 18 -15.72 25.15 -17.50
C PHE A 18 -14.42 24.82 -16.74
N TYR A 19 -14.20 25.37 -15.54
CA TYR A 19 -12.92 25.19 -14.82
C TYR A 19 -12.84 23.94 -13.92
N SER A 20 -13.90 23.12 -13.82
CA SER A 20 -13.94 22.02 -12.83
C SER A 20 -13.54 20.64 -13.36
N GLN A 21 -13.19 20.47 -14.65
CA GLN A 21 -13.01 19.14 -15.26
C GLN A 21 -11.55 18.69 -15.41
N ASP A 22 -10.60 19.50 -14.96
CA ASP A 22 -9.18 19.27 -15.21
C ASP A 22 -8.50 18.31 -14.21
N LEU A 23 -9.22 17.94 -13.15
CA LEU A 23 -8.70 17.11 -12.07
C LEU A 23 -9.30 15.71 -12.12
N GLY A 24 -8.43 14.71 -12.09
CA GLY A 24 -8.79 13.31 -12.02
C GLY A 24 -9.21 12.85 -10.63
N LYS A 25 -9.80 11.66 -10.58
CA LYS A 25 -10.26 10.99 -9.36
C LYS A 25 -9.82 9.53 -9.38
N ILE A 26 -9.58 8.96 -8.21
CA ILE A 26 -9.33 7.52 -8.05
C ILE A 26 -10.33 7.02 -7.02
N ASN A 27 -11.22 6.15 -7.46
CA ASN A 27 -12.12 5.40 -6.61
C ASN A 27 -11.60 3.96 -6.52
N GLY A 28 -11.67 3.36 -5.35
CA GLY A 28 -11.37 1.94 -5.29
C GLY A 28 -11.94 1.23 -4.08
N ARG A 29 -11.75 -0.08 -4.11
CA ARG A 29 -12.19 -1.01 -3.08
C ARG A 29 -11.13 -2.08 -2.83
N LEU A 30 -10.91 -2.43 -1.58
CA LEU A 30 -10.13 -3.60 -1.21
C LEU A 30 -10.99 -4.87 -1.33
N ILE A 31 -10.44 -5.88 -1.98
CA ILE A 31 -11.06 -7.20 -2.13
C ILE A 31 -10.33 -8.15 -1.17
N LEU A 32 -11.04 -8.62 -0.15
CA LEU A 32 -10.50 -9.54 0.85
C LEU A 32 -10.73 -10.98 0.42
N ASN A 33 -9.72 -11.82 0.68
CA ASN A 33 -9.87 -13.27 0.58
C ASN A 33 -10.56 -13.87 1.83
N ASP A 34 -10.61 -13.12 2.93
CA ASP A 34 -11.14 -13.53 4.23
C ASP A 34 -12.04 -12.41 4.78
N LEU A 35 -13.35 -12.65 4.85
CA LEU A 35 -14.33 -11.63 5.25
C LEU A 35 -14.34 -11.37 6.77
N ASP A 36 -13.88 -12.32 7.59
CA ASP A 36 -13.85 -12.18 9.04
C ASP A 36 -12.88 -11.06 9.47
N SER A 37 -11.90 -10.78 8.62
CA SER A 37 -10.92 -9.72 8.83
C SER A 37 -11.42 -8.30 8.52
N LYS A 38 -12.63 -8.14 7.93
CA LYS A 38 -13.13 -6.88 7.37
C LYS A 38 -13.07 -5.70 8.35
N GLU A 39 -13.52 -5.90 9.59
CA GLU A 39 -13.53 -4.84 10.60
C GLU A 39 -12.11 -4.35 10.92
N SER A 40 -11.20 -5.28 11.21
CA SER A 40 -9.80 -4.94 11.48
C SER A 40 -9.13 -4.24 10.29
N VAL A 41 -9.44 -4.65 9.05
CA VAL A 41 -8.93 -3.98 7.84
C VAL A 41 -9.43 -2.53 7.77
N SER A 42 -10.74 -2.30 7.90
CA SER A 42 -11.30 -0.94 7.85
C SER A 42 -10.74 -0.04 8.95
N GLN A 43 -10.37 -0.60 10.10
CA GLN A 43 -9.83 0.18 11.22
C GLN A 43 -8.34 0.51 11.09
N LYS A 44 -7.56 -0.28 10.36
CA LYS A 44 -6.09 -0.19 10.37
C LYS A 44 -5.47 0.11 9.02
N THR A 45 -6.21 -0.03 7.93
CA THR A 45 -5.67 0.07 6.57
C THR A 45 -5.84 1.45 5.96
N TYR A 46 -4.73 1.98 5.44
CA TYR A 46 -4.64 3.20 4.66
C TYR A 46 -4.21 2.88 3.24
N VAL A 47 -4.80 3.58 2.28
CA VAL A 47 -4.31 3.65 0.90
C VAL A 47 -3.51 4.94 0.78
N ILE A 48 -2.32 4.86 0.19
CA ILE A 48 -1.43 5.99 -0.02
C ILE A 48 -1.27 6.17 -1.52
N VAL A 49 -1.51 7.38 -2.01
CA VAL A 49 -1.29 7.77 -3.40
C VAL A 49 -0.04 8.62 -3.48
N LYS A 50 0.78 8.38 -4.51
CA LYS A 50 1.98 9.15 -4.78
C LYS A 50 2.15 9.38 -6.27
N SER A 51 2.40 10.62 -6.65
CA SER A 51 2.86 11.05 -7.95
C SER A 51 4.17 11.82 -7.80
N LYS A 52 4.62 12.55 -8.82
CA LYS A 52 5.79 13.43 -8.70
C LYS A 52 5.56 14.60 -7.74
N THR A 53 4.35 15.14 -7.72
CA THR A 53 4.01 16.39 -7.02
C THR A 53 2.92 16.23 -5.97
N TYR A 54 2.25 15.07 -5.95
CA TYR A 54 1.13 14.79 -5.06
C TYR A 54 1.42 13.57 -4.20
N ILE A 55 1.21 13.70 -2.89
CA ILE A 55 1.21 12.58 -1.95
C ILE A 55 0.06 12.78 -0.98
N ASP A 56 -0.72 11.74 -0.79
CA ASP A 56 -1.87 11.76 0.11
C ASP A 56 -2.15 10.35 0.62
N SER A 57 -2.92 10.24 1.69
CA SER A 57 -3.35 8.97 2.25
C SER A 57 -4.76 9.05 2.79
N VAL A 58 -5.57 8.04 2.49
CA VAL A 58 -6.92 7.92 3.01
C VAL A 58 -7.09 6.60 3.73
N LYS A 59 -7.81 6.65 4.85
CA LYS A 59 -8.23 5.45 5.56
C LYS A 59 -9.35 4.78 4.77
N VAL A 60 -9.31 3.46 4.70
CA VAL A 60 -10.35 2.66 4.05
C VAL A 60 -11.63 2.69 4.91
N ASP A 61 -12.79 2.83 4.28
CA ASP A 61 -14.08 2.88 4.98
C ASP A 61 -14.59 1.49 5.42
N SER A 62 -15.73 1.47 6.11
CA SER A 62 -16.39 0.22 6.57
C SER A 62 -16.89 -0.68 5.43
N ASN A 63 -16.95 -0.18 4.19
CA ASN A 63 -17.27 -0.93 2.99
C ASN A 63 -16.03 -1.33 2.17
N LEU A 64 -14.84 -1.10 2.76
CA LEU A 64 -13.54 -1.32 2.17
C LEU A 64 -13.23 -0.41 0.99
N LYS A 65 -13.87 0.75 0.90
CA LYS A 65 -13.69 1.72 -0.18
C LYS A 65 -12.72 2.84 0.21
N PHE A 66 -12.13 3.43 -0.81
CA PHE A 66 -11.28 4.62 -0.70
C PHE A 66 -11.50 5.53 -1.91
N GLU A 67 -11.27 6.83 -1.71
CA GLU A 67 -11.41 7.85 -2.75
C GLU A 67 -10.28 8.87 -2.62
N PHE A 68 -9.68 9.22 -3.76
CA PHE A 68 -8.82 10.39 -3.92
C PHE A 68 -9.41 11.29 -4.99
N THR A 69 -9.47 12.58 -4.70
CA THR A 69 -9.99 13.61 -5.62
C THR A 69 -8.92 14.65 -5.92
N ASN A 70 -9.19 15.51 -6.89
CA ASN A 70 -8.34 16.65 -7.21
C ASN A 70 -6.92 16.28 -7.67
N ILE A 71 -6.77 15.15 -8.36
CA ILE A 71 -5.46 14.63 -8.77
C ILE A 71 -5.10 15.16 -10.16
N VAL A 72 -3.94 15.78 -10.29
CA VAL A 72 -3.41 16.21 -11.59
C VAL A 72 -2.96 14.99 -12.40
N SER A 73 -3.13 15.05 -13.72
CA SER A 73 -2.69 14.02 -14.66
C SER A 73 -1.21 13.67 -14.46
N ASP A 74 -0.91 12.45 -14.01
CA ASP A 74 0.46 11.97 -13.78
C ASP A 74 0.51 10.43 -13.71
N THR A 75 1.73 9.88 -13.66
CA THR A 75 1.97 8.50 -13.26
C THR A 75 1.77 8.36 -11.76
N ILE A 76 0.74 7.63 -11.38
CA ILE A 76 0.36 7.35 -10.00
C ILE A 76 1.00 6.04 -9.52
N ARG A 77 1.41 6.03 -8.26
CA ARG A 77 1.73 4.83 -7.47
C ARG A 77 0.80 4.77 -6.26
N LEU A 78 0.09 3.66 -6.10
CA LEU A 78 -0.70 3.36 -4.91
C LEU A 78 0.00 2.35 -4.02
N TYR A 79 -0.04 2.58 -2.72
CA TYR A 79 0.48 1.70 -1.68
C TYR A 79 -0.61 1.41 -0.64
N LEU A 80 -0.48 0.27 0.03
CA LEU A 80 -1.33 -0.12 1.16
C LEU A 80 -0.48 -0.17 2.43
N SER A 81 -1.01 0.37 3.52
CA SER A 81 -0.38 0.35 4.85
C SER A 81 -1.40 -0.14 5.89
N PRO A 82 -1.12 -1.19 6.68
CA PRO A 82 0.10 -1.99 6.66
C PRO A 82 0.22 -2.81 5.36
N ARG A 83 1.46 -3.15 4.98
CA ARG A 83 1.74 -3.87 3.71
C ARG A 83 1.07 -5.25 3.71
N SER A 84 0.38 -5.59 2.62
CA SER A 84 -0.21 -6.92 2.42
C SER A 84 0.81 -7.95 1.98
N TYR A 85 0.54 -9.22 2.32
CA TYR A 85 1.24 -10.38 1.76
C TYR A 85 0.61 -10.82 0.41
N PRO A 86 1.40 -11.31 -0.56
CA PRO A 86 2.87 -11.30 -0.60
C PRO A 86 3.43 -9.92 -0.98
N ASN A 87 4.59 -9.60 -0.40
CA ASN A 87 5.36 -8.34 -0.41
C ASN A 87 5.11 -7.31 -1.55
N ASN A 88 5.16 -6.02 -1.17
CA ASN A 88 5.41 -4.85 -2.03
C ASN A 88 4.52 -4.69 -3.28
N ILE A 89 3.25 -5.07 -3.20
CA ILE A 89 2.30 -4.73 -4.25
C ILE A 89 2.06 -3.22 -4.21
N PHE A 90 2.70 -2.49 -5.11
CA PHE A 90 2.32 -1.13 -5.44
C PHE A 90 1.69 -1.12 -6.83
N TYR A 91 0.57 -0.43 -6.97
CA TYR A 91 -0.13 -0.33 -8.24
C TYR A 91 0.38 0.92 -8.97
N ARG A 92 0.85 0.75 -10.20
CA ARG A 92 1.34 1.86 -11.03
C ARG A 92 0.49 2.00 -12.28
N PHE A 93 -0.04 3.19 -12.51
CA PHE A 93 -0.80 3.50 -13.72
C PHE A 93 -0.70 4.99 -14.03
N TYR A 94 -1.01 5.37 -15.27
CA TYR A 94 -1.17 6.77 -15.65
C TYR A 94 -2.63 7.18 -15.45
N LEU A 95 -2.86 8.32 -14.80
CA LEU A 95 -4.18 8.93 -14.65
C LEU A 95 -4.28 10.08 -15.65
N ASN A 96 -5.24 10.02 -16.57
CA ASN A 96 -5.46 11.10 -17.53
C ASN A 96 -6.19 12.28 -16.90
N LYS A 97 -6.07 13.44 -17.54
CA LYS A 97 -6.78 14.67 -17.16
C LYS A 97 -8.30 14.43 -17.10
N GLY A 98 -8.92 14.77 -15.96
CA GLY A 98 -10.35 14.57 -15.72
C GLY A 98 -10.83 13.11 -15.60
N GLU A 99 -9.93 12.12 -15.71
CA GLU A 99 -10.30 10.71 -15.64
C GLU A 99 -10.72 10.32 -14.21
N THR A 100 -11.77 9.51 -14.11
CA THR A 100 -12.07 8.76 -12.88
C THR A 100 -11.60 7.32 -13.04
N LYS A 101 -10.57 6.93 -12.29
CA LYS A 101 -10.08 5.55 -12.25
C LYS A 101 -10.84 4.76 -11.20
N ASN A 102 -11.39 3.60 -11.58
CA ASN A 102 -12.02 2.67 -10.64
C ASN A 102 -11.11 1.45 -10.45
N LEU A 103 -10.79 1.10 -9.21
CA LEU A 103 -9.83 0.04 -8.89
C LEU A 103 -10.40 -0.97 -7.90
N ASN A 104 -10.16 -2.25 -8.16
CA ASN A 104 -10.38 -3.33 -7.19
C ASN A 104 -9.01 -3.90 -6.82
N LEU A 105 -8.58 -3.68 -5.58
CA LEU A 105 -7.26 -4.06 -5.12
C LEU A 105 -7.36 -5.31 -4.25
N PRO A 106 -6.79 -6.47 -4.65
CA PRO A 106 -6.70 -7.61 -3.74
C PRO A 106 -5.89 -7.23 -2.49
N TYR A 107 -6.40 -7.62 -1.32
CA TYR A 107 -5.77 -7.37 -0.02
C TYR A 107 -5.89 -8.58 0.89
N SER A 108 -4.75 -9.03 1.41
CA SER A 108 -4.70 -10.05 2.47
C SER A 108 -4.11 -9.43 3.74
N PRO A 109 -4.91 -9.28 4.81
CA PRO A 109 -4.40 -8.81 6.10
C PRO A 109 -3.60 -9.89 6.83
N ASN A 110 -3.80 -11.16 6.44
CA ASN A 110 -3.13 -12.28 7.07
C ASN A 110 -1.69 -12.36 6.59
N CYS A 111 -0.77 -11.96 7.46
CA CYS A 111 0.64 -12.28 7.28
C CYS A 111 0.85 -13.77 7.58
N PRO A 112 1.43 -14.57 6.66
CA PRO A 112 1.67 -15.99 6.92
C PRO A 112 2.78 -16.21 7.94
N TYR A 113 3.60 -15.19 8.19
CA TYR A 113 4.82 -15.27 8.99
C TYR A 113 4.60 -15.06 10.49
N GLY A 114 5.43 -15.70 11.31
CA GLY A 114 5.48 -15.48 12.76
C GLY A 114 4.38 -16.18 13.57
N LYS A 115 3.73 -17.22 13.02
CA LYS A 115 2.71 -18.02 13.73
C LYS A 115 3.29 -19.15 14.58
N SER A 116 4.58 -19.46 14.42
CA SER A 116 5.23 -20.60 15.08
C SER A 116 6.72 -20.32 15.26
N ASP A 117 7.27 -20.76 16.38
CA ASP A 117 8.72 -20.76 16.66
C ASP A 117 9.43 -22.00 16.08
N THR A 118 8.68 -22.88 15.44
CA THR A 118 9.16 -24.18 14.95
C THR A 118 9.11 -24.19 13.44
N CYS A 119 10.15 -24.74 12.79
CA CYS A 119 10.18 -24.87 11.34
C CYS A 119 8.92 -25.61 10.83
N PRO A 120 8.19 -25.05 9.86
CA PRO A 120 6.98 -25.68 9.32
C PRO A 120 7.28 -26.94 8.47
N ILE A 121 8.54 -27.16 8.06
CA ILE A 121 8.95 -28.30 7.23
C ILE A 121 9.41 -29.46 8.11
N CYS A 122 10.47 -29.28 8.91
CA CYS A 122 11.01 -30.37 9.74
C CYS A 122 10.42 -30.47 11.16
N CYS A 123 9.55 -29.52 11.55
CA CYS A 123 8.96 -29.45 12.89
C CYS A 123 10.00 -29.40 14.04
N LYS A 124 11.19 -28.84 13.78
CA LYS A 124 12.25 -28.66 14.78
C LYS A 124 12.51 -27.18 15.09
N LYS A 125 12.95 -26.90 16.32
CA LYS A 125 13.28 -25.56 16.83
C LYS A 125 14.79 -25.30 16.98
N ASP A 126 15.59 -26.35 17.13
CA ASP A 126 17.06 -26.28 17.33
C ASP A 126 17.84 -25.75 16.12
N TYR A 127 17.24 -25.79 14.92
CA TYR A 127 17.83 -25.21 13.69
C TYR A 127 17.20 -23.87 13.29
N VAL A 128 16.34 -23.30 14.13
CA VAL A 128 15.65 -22.03 13.85
C VAL A 128 16.45 -20.88 14.44
N ILE A 129 16.75 -19.87 13.61
CA ILE A 129 17.39 -18.62 14.01
C ILE A 129 16.55 -17.42 13.58
N PRO A 130 16.63 -16.28 14.28
CA PRO A 130 15.93 -15.07 13.88
C PRO A 130 16.46 -14.50 12.56
N ILE A 131 15.58 -13.84 11.82
CA ILE A 131 15.94 -12.96 10.71
C ILE A 131 15.94 -11.52 11.23
N VAL A 132 17.06 -10.81 11.05
CA VAL A 132 17.20 -9.43 11.49
C VAL A 132 17.30 -8.50 10.29
N TYR A 133 16.40 -7.52 10.25
CA TYR A 133 16.31 -6.51 9.18
C TYR A 133 16.84 -5.17 9.66
N GLY A 134 17.22 -4.29 8.72
CA GLY A 134 17.66 -2.92 8.99
C GLY A 134 19.09 -2.80 9.53
N LEU A 135 19.80 -3.92 9.70
CA LEU A 135 21.21 -3.92 10.07
C LEU A 135 22.09 -3.66 8.83
N ILE A 136 22.85 -2.56 8.87
CA ILE A 136 23.95 -2.32 7.92
C ILE A 136 25.18 -3.02 8.49
N MET A 137 25.58 -4.14 7.88
CA MET A 137 26.78 -4.89 8.27
C MET A 137 27.93 -4.65 7.29
N ASN A 138 29.10 -4.38 7.84
CA ASN A 138 30.39 -4.46 7.15
C ASN A 138 30.82 -5.93 6.95
N GLU A 139 31.67 -6.19 5.94
CA GLU A 139 32.05 -7.55 5.52
C GLU A 139 32.65 -8.39 6.66
N GLN A 140 33.38 -7.76 7.60
CA GLN A 140 33.93 -8.44 8.77
C GLN A 140 32.87 -8.90 9.79
N GLY A 141 31.70 -8.25 9.84
CA GLY A 141 30.60 -8.62 10.73
C GLY A 141 29.74 -9.76 10.19
N LYS A 142 29.67 -9.94 8.85
CA LYS A 142 28.83 -10.96 8.21
C LYS A 142 29.17 -12.39 8.62
N GLU A 143 30.45 -12.73 8.72
CA GLU A 143 30.88 -14.12 8.95
C GLU A 143 30.77 -14.56 10.42
N ALA A 144 30.97 -13.65 11.38
CA ALA A 144 30.91 -13.96 12.80
C ALA A 144 29.47 -14.21 13.30
N ASP A 145 28.49 -13.56 12.67
CA ASP A 145 27.12 -13.42 13.17
C ASP A 145 26.08 -14.31 12.47
N MET A 146 26.38 -14.81 11.27
CA MET A 146 25.51 -15.75 10.53
C MET A 146 25.20 -17.05 11.31
N LYS A 147 25.96 -17.34 12.37
CA LYS A 147 25.67 -18.45 13.28
C LYS A 147 24.46 -18.19 14.18
N ASN A 148 24.10 -16.94 14.47
CA ASN A 148 23.05 -16.62 15.45
C ASN A 148 21.81 -15.99 14.82
N TYR A 149 21.92 -15.39 13.62
CA TYR A 149 20.79 -14.84 12.89
C TYR A 149 21.05 -14.79 11.39
N LYS A 150 19.99 -14.65 10.60
CA LYS A 150 20.05 -14.41 9.16
C LYS A 150 19.81 -12.93 8.89
N SER A 151 20.63 -12.31 8.06
CA SER A 151 20.37 -10.93 7.63
C SER A 151 19.20 -10.92 6.64
N GLY A 152 18.14 -10.19 6.96
CA GLY A 152 16.99 -9.95 6.09
C GLY A 152 17.15 -8.76 5.14
N GLY A 153 18.29 -8.06 5.23
CA GLY A 153 18.58 -6.84 4.46
C GLY A 153 17.96 -5.58 5.06
N CYS A 154 18.04 -4.47 4.31
CA CYS A 154 17.70 -3.13 4.80
C CYS A 154 16.20 -2.80 4.74
N VAL A 155 15.40 -3.55 3.98
CA VAL A 155 13.99 -3.24 3.78
C VAL A 155 13.17 -3.85 4.91
N ILE A 156 12.54 -3.00 5.72
CA ILE A 156 11.63 -3.41 6.79
C ILE A 156 10.19 -3.34 6.26
N SER A 157 9.46 -4.46 6.38
CA SER A 157 8.02 -4.58 6.07
C SER A 157 7.28 -5.10 7.32
N ASP A 158 6.03 -4.69 7.51
CA ASP A 158 5.19 -5.17 8.61
C ASP A 158 4.85 -6.66 8.49
N CYS A 159 4.89 -7.20 7.27
CA CYS A 159 4.73 -8.62 6.99
C CYS A 159 5.96 -9.16 6.26
N GLN A 160 6.85 -9.79 7.01
CA GLN A 160 8.08 -10.42 6.54
C GLN A 160 8.42 -11.59 7.46
N PRO A 161 9.12 -12.63 6.97
CA PRO A 161 9.52 -13.76 7.80
C PRO A 161 10.41 -13.27 8.93
N LYS A 162 10.22 -13.82 10.12
CA LYS A 162 10.99 -13.44 11.32
C LYS A 162 11.99 -14.52 11.69
N LEU A 163 11.83 -15.71 11.15
CA LEU A 163 12.59 -16.90 11.50
C LEU A 163 13.11 -17.59 10.23
N PHE A 164 14.29 -18.19 10.33
CA PHE A 164 14.93 -18.96 9.29
C PHE A 164 15.34 -20.32 9.84
N CYS A 165 14.96 -21.39 9.16
CA CYS A 165 15.46 -22.72 9.46
C CYS A 165 16.75 -22.97 8.69
N LYS A 166 17.86 -23.18 9.39
CA LYS A 166 19.15 -23.51 8.77
C LYS A 166 19.16 -24.87 8.07
N ARG A 167 18.35 -25.82 8.55
CA ARG A 167 18.32 -27.19 8.04
C ARG A 167 17.60 -27.29 6.71
N ASP A 168 16.41 -26.70 6.64
CA ASP A 168 15.55 -26.74 5.46
C ASP A 168 15.69 -25.49 4.58
N GLU A 169 16.60 -24.58 4.95
CA GLU A 169 16.89 -23.31 4.27
C GLU A 169 15.65 -22.45 3.98
N THR A 170 14.67 -22.47 4.87
CA THR A 170 13.36 -21.81 4.67
C THR A 170 13.13 -20.63 5.62
N GLU A 171 12.47 -19.59 5.13
CA GLU A 171 12.10 -18.37 5.87
C GLU A 171 10.60 -18.38 6.21
N PHE A 172 10.24 -18.09 7.46
CA PHE A 172 8.86 -18.14 7.94
C PHE A 172 8.56 -17.18 9.12
#